data_AF-A0A0K8SW89-F1
#
_entry.id   AF-A0A0K8SW89-F1
#
_cell.length_a   1.000
_cell.length_b   1.000
_cell.length_c   1.000
_cell.angle_alpha   90.00
_cell.angle_beta   90.00
_cell.angle_gamma   90.00
#
_symmetry.space_group_name_H-M   'P 1'
#
loop_
_entity.id
_entity.type
_entity.pdbx_description
1 polymer ?
#
loop_
_entity_poly.entity_id
_entity_poly.type
_entity_poly.pdbx_seq_one_letter_code
_entity_poly.pdbx_strand_id
1 'polypeptide(L)'
;RTGWQDLDHSLLVLRSLGRYHAMSKVLIGRGLIDQSDKGHYFAGVNSPVMTKLFNGGVHMLSKALINKLGSWPAGWEDIGKRIQKQKDVLCNTLEELYINDDKKFEVLNHGDVWSSNMMFKKMEY
;
A
#
# COMPACT_ATOMS: atom_id res chain seq x y z
N ARG A 1 13.86 -26.58 4.62
CA ARG A 1 13.01 -25.56 3.94
C ARG A 1 13.30 -24.19 4.58
N THR A 2 14.48 -23.61 4.40
CA THR A 2 14.92 -22.42 5.17
C THR A 2 15.84 -21.46 4.39
N GLY A 3 15.97 -21.60 3.08
CA GLY A 3 16.56 -20.52 2.27
C GLY A 3 15.47 -19.49 2.01
N TRP A 4 15.46 -18.40 2.77
CA TRP A 4 14.67 -17.19 2.48
C TRP A 4 15.02 -16.66 1.07
N GLN A 5 14.32 -15.61 0.63
CA GLN A 5 14.70 -14.93 -0.62
C GLN A 5 16.12 -14.37 -0.51
N ASP A 6 16.90 -14.57 -1.56
CA ASP A 6 18.24 -14.01 -1.71
C ASP A 6 18.24 -12.86 -2.74
N LEU A 7 19.43 -12.34 -3.04
CA LEU A 7 19.60 -11.25 -3.99
C LEU A 7 19.16 -11.66 -5.41
N ASP A 8 19.43 -12.88 -5.85
CA ASP A 8 19.08 -13.33 -7.19
C ASP A 8 17.57 -13.43 -7.37
N HIS A 9 16.86 -13.95 -6.36
CA HIS A 9 15.40 -13.92 -6.32
C HIS A 9 14.88 -12.47 -6.41
N SER A 10 15.45 -11.56 -5.62
CA SER A 10 15.05 -10.15 -5.60
C SER A 10 15.28 -9.47 -6.96
N LEU A 11 16.43 -9.71 -7.59
CA LEU A 11 16.76 -9.18 -8.91
C LEU A 11 15.83 -9.72 -9.99
N LEU A 12 15.48 -11.02 -9.94
CA LEU A 12 14.53 -11.63 -10.86
C LEU A 12 13.15 -10.97 -10.74
N VAL A 13 12.66 -10.78 -9.50
CA VAL A 13 11.37 -10.14 -9.24
C VAL A 13 11.36 -8.70 -9.76
N LEU A 14 12.34 -7.88 -9.38
CA LEU A 14 12.40 -6.47 -9.78
C LEU A 14 12.50 -6.30 -11.30
N ARG A 15 13.28 -7.14 -11.99
CA ARG A 15 13.36 -7.13 -13.46
C ARG A 15 12.02 -7.52 -14.10
N SER A 16 11.34 -8.51 -13.53
CA SER A 16 10.04 -8.97 -14.02
C SER A 16 8.96 -7.90 -13.83
N LEU A 17 8.93 -7.24 -12.67
CA LEU A 17 8.05 -6.10 -12.42
C LEU A 17 8.34 -4.93 -13.38
N GLY A 18 9.61 -4.61 -13.61
CA GLY A 18 9.99 -3.59 -14.58
C GLY A 18 9.45 -3.89 -15.99
N ARG A 19 9.55 -5.14 -16.43
CA ARG A 19 8.97 -5.59 -17.72
C ARG A 19 7.45 -5.51 -17.71
N TYR A 20 6.80 -5.94 -16.64
CA TYR A 20 5.35 -5.89 -16.47
C TYR A 20 4.82 -4.45 -16.53
N HIS A 21 5.45 -3.52 -15.78
CA HIS A 21 5.13 -2.10 -15.80
C HIS A 21 5.33 -1.46 -17.19
N ALA A 22 6.43 -1.78 -17.88
CA ALA A 22 6.66 -1.28 -19.24
C ALA A 22 5.62 -1.82 -20.24
N MET A 23 5.26 -3.10 -20.10
CA MET A 23 4.25 -3.75 -20.95
C MET A 23 2.88 -3.08 -20.81
N SER A 24 2.51 -2.62 -19.60
CA SER A 24 1.23 -1.95 -19.41
C SER A 24 1.07 -0.71 -20.29
N LYS A 25 2.13 0.11 -20.43
CA LYS A 25 2.09 1.30 -21.31
C LYS A 25 1.93 0.91 -22.79
N VAL A 26 2.59 -0.18 -23.22
CA VAL A 26 2.47 -0.70 -24.59
C VAL A 26 1.04 -1.22 -24.85
N LEU A 27 0.46 -1.96 -23.92
CA LEU A 27 -0.90 -2.51 -24.05
C LEU A 27 -1.96 -1.40 -24.08
N ILE A 28 -1.80 -0.37 -23.25
CA ILE A 28 -2.64 0.85 -23.30
C ILE A 28 -2.51 1.54 -24.65
N GLY A 29 -1.28 1.74 -25.14
CA GLY A 29 -1.04 2.36 -26.45
C GLY A 29 -1.61 1.56 -27.62
N ARG A 30 -1.82 0.25 -27.45
CA ARG A 30 -2.47 -0.64 -28.43
C ARG A 30 -3.99 -0.76 -28.25
N GLY A 31 -4.56 -0.16 -27.21
CA GLY A 31 -5.99 -0.26 -26.88
C GLY A 31 -6.42 -1.67 -26.45
N LEU A 32 -5.50 -2.50 -25.95
CA LEU A 32 -5.83 -3.85 -25.44
C LEU A 32 -6.26 -3.83 -23.97
N ILE A 33 -5.85 -2.79 -23.25
CA ILE A 33 -6.30 -2.43 -21.92
C ILE A 33 -6.46 -0.90 -21.91
N ASP A 34 -7.15 -0.36 -20.91
CA ASP A 34 -7.34 1.07 -20.75
C ASP A 34 -6.88 1.58 -19.37
N GLN A 35 -7.17 2.84 -19.07
CA GLN A 35 -6.74 3.47 -17.81
C GLN A 35 -7.44 2.87 -16.58
N SER A 36 -8.66 2.34 -16.74
CA SER A 36 -9.43 1.72 -15.66
C SER A 36 -8.85 0.38 -15.23
N ASP A 37 -8.12 -0.32 -16.12
CA ASP A 37 -7.47 -1.59 -15.81
C ASP A 37 -6.33 -1.46 -14.79
N LYS A 38 -5.78 -0.26 -14.59
CA LYS A 38 -4.66 -0.03 -13.65
C LYS A 38 -5.02 -0.28 -12.19
N GLY A 39 -6.31 -0.45 -11.90
CA GLY A 39 -6.85 -0.61 -10.57
C GLY A 39 -7.09 0.73 -9.88
N HIS A 40 -7.91 0.69 -8.84
CA HIS A 40 -8.17 1.85 -7.99
C HIS A 40 -7.32 1.76 -6.72
N TYR A 41 -6.72 2.87 -6.30
CA TYR A 41 -5.99 2.93 -5.04
C TYR A 41 -6.97 2.71 -3.88
N PHE A 42 -6.95 1.49 -3.34
CA PHE A 42 -7.86 1.01 -2.29
C PHE A 42 -7.96 1.97 -1.09
N ALA A 43 -6.86 2.61 -0.72
CA ALA A 43 -6.80 3.51 0.43
C ALA A 43 -7.17 4.98 0.14
N GLY A 44 -7.33 5.38 -1.13
CA GLY A 44 -7.69 6.75 -1.52
C GLY A 44 -9.12 6.88 -2.04
N VAL A 45 -9.92 5.82 -1.96
CA VAL A 45 -11.35 5.92 -2.25
C VAL A 45 -12.05 6.47 -1.02
N ASN A 46 -12.57 7.70 -1.13
CA ASN A 46 -13.42 8.31 -0.13
C ASN A 46 -14.78 7.59 -0.08
N SER A 47 -14.78 6.46 0.61
CA SER A 47 -15.97 5.65 0.87
C SER A 47 -16.25 5.61 2.37
N PRO A 48 -17.52 5.49 2.78
CA PRO A 48 -17.87 5.33 4.19
C PRO A 48 -17.15 4.15 4.86
N VAL A 49 -16.82 3.10 4.09
CA VAL A 49 -16.08 1.93 4.57
C VAL A 49 -14.64 2.30 4.88
N MET A 50 -13.93 2.95 3.94
CA MET A 50 -12.53 3.34 4.16
C MET A 50 -12.40 4.38 5.26
N THR A 51 -13.30 5.36 5.31
CA THR A 51 -13.33 6.34 6.39
C THR A 51 -13.50 5.67 7.75
N LYS A 52 -14.41 4.69 7.89
CA LYS A 52 -14.55 3.95 9.15
C LYS A 52 -13.33 3.11 9.47
N LEU A 53 -12.72 2.45 8.49
CA LEU A 53 -11.55 1.60 8.68
C LEU A 53 -10.32 2.40 9.12
N PHE A 54 -9.93 3.42 8.35
CA PHE A 54 -8.73 4.20 8.59
C PHE A 54 -8.90 5.21 9.73
N ASN A 55 -9.92 6.08 9.68
CA ASN A 55 -10.13 7.07 10.74
C ASN A 55 -10.52 6.40 12.05
N GLY A 56 -11.35 5.35 11.99
CA GLY A 56 -11.71 4.57 13.18
C GLY A 56 -10.50 3.85 13.78
N GLY A 57 -9.66 3.22 12.96
CA GLY A 57 -8.43 2.57 13.39
C GLY A 57 -7.47 3.55 14.06
N VAL A 58 -7.20 4.69 13.43
CA VAL A 58 -6.33 5.76 13.97
C VAL A 58 -6.91 6.36 15.25
N HIS A 59 -8.23 6.57 15.32
CA HIS A 59 -8.88 7.04 16.53
C HIS A 59 -8.75 6.05 17.68
N MET A 60 -9.00 4.77 17.44
CA MET A 60 -8.87 3.72 18.46
C MET A 60 -7.42 3.56 18.93
N LEU A 61 -6.46 3.58 18.01
CA LEU A 61 -5.04 3.59 18.34
C LEU A 61 -4.68 4.79 19.23
N SER A 62 -5.13 6.00 18.87
CA SER A 62 -4.86 7.20 19.67
C SER A 62 -5.41 7.09 21.10
N LYS A 63 -6.61 6.51 21.28
CA LYS A 63 -7.19 6.28 22.60
C LYS A 63 -6.38 5.27 23.42
N ALA A 64 -5.90 4.20 22.78
CA ALA A 64 -5.03 3.23 23.42
C ALA A 64 -3.74 3.90 23.90
N LEU A 65 -3.07 4.66 23.04
CA LEU A 65 -1.78 5.32 23.34
C LEU A 65 -1.86 6.43 24.40
N ILE A 66 -2.99 7.14 24.49
CA ILE A 66 -3.24 8.12 25.57
C ILE A 66 -3.66 7.40 26.87
N ASN A 67 -3.54 6.08 26.90
CA ASN A 67 -3.95 5.20 27.98
C ASN A 67 -5.41 5.40 28.44
N LYS A 68 -6.29 5.88 27.55
CA LYS A 68 -7.72 6.03 27.84
C LYS A 68 -8.45 4.68 27.93
N LEU A 69 -7.78 3.60 27.52
CA LEU A 69 -8.28 2.23 27.58
C LEU A 69 -7.65 1.43 28.72
N GLY A 70 -6.71 2.01 29.48
CA GLY A 70 -6.07 1.39 30.65
C GLY A 70 -5.08 0.26 30.35
N SER A 71 -4.88 -0.11 29.08
CA SER A 71 -4.12 -1.29 28.67
C SER A 71 -2.76 -0.99 28.03
N TRP A 72 -2.40 0.28 27.82
CA TRP A 72 -1.17 0.66 27.12
C TRP A 72 -0.11 1.20 28.09
N PRO A 73 1.18 0.85 27.92
CA PRO A 73 2.26 1.41 28.74
C PRO A 73 2.31 2.94 28.70
N ALA A 74 2.71 3.56 29.80
CA ALA A 74 2.91 5.02 29.88
C ALA A 74 4.05 5.51 28.97
N GLY A 75 4.05 6.81 28.65
CA GLY A 75 5.09 7.46 27.84
C GLY A 75 4.75 7.62 26.35
N TRP A 76 3.57 7.15 25.92
CA TRP A 76 3.09 7.23 24.54
C TRP A 76 2.05 8.33 24.31
N GLU A 77 1.71 9.09 25.34
CA GLU A 77 0.59 10.03 25.33
C GLU A 77 0.79 11.15 24.32
N ASP A 78 2.02 11.63 24.14
CA ASP A 78 2.34 12.65 23.13
C ASP A 78 2.11 12.13 21.70
N ILE A 79 2.61 10.93 21.41
CA ILE A 79 2.40 10.25 20.12
C ILE A 79 0.90 10.02 19.89
N GLY A 80 0.19 9.53 20.92
CA GLY A 80 -1.25 9.34 20.87
C GLY A 80 -2.00 10.63 20.56
N LYS A 81 -1.63 11.77 21.17
CA LYS A 81 -2.22 13.08 20.87
C LYS A 81 -1.92 13.54 19.44
N ARG A 82 -0.72 13.30 18.93
CA ARG A 82 -0.35 13.63 17.53
C ARG A 82 -1.18 12.81 16.53
N ILE A 83 -1.33 11.51 16.78
CA ILE A 83 -2.16 10.59 15.98
C ILE A 83 -3.64 11.00 16.07
N GLN A 84 -4.13 11.37 17.25
CA GLN A 84 -5.51 11.81 17.45
C GLN A 84 -5.87 13.01 16.58
N LYS A 85 -4.93 13.96 16.38
CA LYS A 85 -5.14 15.12 15.52
C LYS A 85 -5.35 14.77 14.05
N GLN A 86 -4.92 13.58 13.61
CA GLN A 86 -5.05 13.14 12.22
C GLN A 86 -6.37 12.40 11.93
N LYS A 87 -7.13 12.04 12.96
CA LYS A 87 -8.27 11.12 12.83
C LYS A 87 -9.35 11.60 11.85
N ASP A 88 -9.55 12.90 11.67
CA ASP A 88 -10.61 13.44 10.81
C ASP A 88 -10.09 13.87 9.43
N VAL A 89 -8.77 13.99 9.26
CA VAL A 89 -8.14 14.49 8.04
C VAL A 89 -7.45 13.41 7.22
N LEU A 90 -7.11 12.26 7.82
CA LEU A 90 -6.33 11.21 7.18
C LEU A 90 -6.86 10.79 5.81
N CYS A 91 -8.13 10.38 5.72
CA CYS A 91 -8.69 9.93 4.44
C CYS A 91 -8.68 11.04 3.38
N ASN A 92 -9.00 12.29 3.75
CA ASN A 92 -8.99 13.40 2.81
C ASN A 92 -7.56 13.69 2.33
N THR A 93 -6.58 13.65 3.23
CA THR A 93 -5.16 13.81 2.86
C THR A 93 -4.68 12.68 1.94
N LEU A 94 -5.08 11.43 2.20
CA LEU A 94 -4.74 10.29 1.34
C LEU A 94 -5.36 10.42 -0.06
N GLU A 95 -6.60 10.88 -0.14
CA GLU A 95 -7.30 11.15 -1.39
C GLU A 95 -6.64 12.30 -2.17
N GLU A 96 -6.32 13.41 -1.50
CA GLU A 96 -5.61 14.55 -2.11
C GLU A 96 -4.24 14.15 -2.66
N LEU A 97 -3.47 13.36 -1.92
CA LEU A 97 -2.17 12.85 -2.38
C LEU A 97 -2.31 11.96 -3.61
N TYR A 98 -3.37 11.17 -3.68
CA TYR A 98 -3.63 10.28 -4.81
C TYR A 98 -4.09 11.03 -6.06
N ILE A 99 -4.99 12.00 -5.92
CA ILE A 99 -5.54 12.75 -7.06
C ILE A 99 -4.48 13.65 -7.72
N ASN A 100 -3.58 14.23 -6.92
CA ASN A 100 -2.63 15.24 -7.36
C ASN A 100 -1.24 14.69 -7.71
N ASP A 101 -1.08 13.37 -7.85
CA ASP A 101 0.21 12.78 -8.19
C ASP A 101 0.61 12.96 -9.67
N ASP A 102 1.91 12.80 -9.93
CA ASP A 102 2.44 12.78 -11.29
C ASP A 102 2.20 11.40 -11.95
N LYS A 103 1.14 11.33 -12.75
CA LYS A 103 0.70 10.12 -13.45
C LYS A 103 1.64 9.62 -14.55
N LYS A 104 2.78 10.30 -14.81
CA LYS A 104 3.72 9.84 -15.86
C LYS A 104 4.18 8.40 -15.62
N PHE A 105 4.37 8.02 -14.35
CA PHE A 105 4.80 6.68 -13.93
C PHE A 105 3.65 5.74 -13.59
N GLU A 106 2.40 6.15 -13.79
CA GLU A 106 1.23 5.32 -13.48
C GLU A 106 1.12 4.15 -14.47
N VAL A 107 1.25 2.93 -13.95
CA VAL A 107 1.33 1.66 -14.69
C VAL A 107 0.39 0.64 -14.06
N LEU A 108 0.08 -0.43 -14.79
CA LEU A 108 -0.61 -1.59 -14.20
C LEU A 108 0.30 -2.22 -13.15
N ASN A 109 -0.19 -2.38 -11.93
CA ASN A 109 0.58 -2.91 -10.81
C ASN A 109 0.18 -4.36 -10.50
N HIS A 110 1.10 -5.19 -10.01
CA HIS A 110 0.82 -6.55 -9.55
C HIS A 110 -0.04 -6.58 -8.26
N GLY A 111 -0.08 -5.47 -7.52
CA GLY A 111 -0.97 -5.28 -6.37
C GLY A 111 -0.37 -5.73 -5.04
N ASP A 112 0.08 -6.99 -4.92
CA ASP A 112 0.62 -7.55 -3.68
C ASP A 112 1.96 -8.27 -3.88
N VAL A 113 3.02 -7.48 -4.11
CA VAL A 113 4.40 -7.98 -4.27
C VAL A 113 5.03 -8.26 -2.91
N TRP A 114 4.40 -9.14 -2.14
CA TRP A 114 4.94 -9.59 -0.87
C TRP A 114 5.83 -10.83 -1.09
N SER A 115 6.97 -10.88 -0.42
CA SER A 115 7.94 -11.97 -0.54
C SER A 115 7.35 -13.36 -0.26
N SER A 116 6.34 -13.46 0.62
CA SER A 116 5.62 -14.72 0.88
C SER A 116 4.77 -15.19 -0.31
N ASN A 117 4.38 -14.28 -1.20
CA ASN A 117 3.56 -14.58 -2.37
C ASN A 117 4.38 -14.96 -3.61
N MET A 118 5.72 -14.88 -3.52
CA MET A 118 6.61 -15.20 -4.63
C MET A 118 7.12 -16.63 -4.52
N MET A 119 6.76 -17.45 -5.49
CA MET A 119 7.22 -18.83 -5.61
C MET A 119 8.32 -18.91 -6.67
N PHE A 120 9.43 -19.58 -6.33
CA PHE A 120 10.57 -19.74 -7.21
C PHE A 120 10.81 -21.21 -7.50
N LYS A 121 10.94 -21.55 -8.78
CA LYS A 121 11.39 -22.87 -9.21
C LYS A 121 12.92 -22.87 -9.24
N LYS A 122 13.54 -23.63 -8.34
CA LYS A 122 14.98 -23.91 -8.42
C LYS A 122 15.19 -25.02 -9.44
N MET A 123 16.12 -24.81 -10.36
CA MET A 123 16.61 -25.87 -11.26
C MET A 123 17.83 -26.48 -10.57
N GLU A 124 17.73 -27.74 -10.15
CA GLU A 124 18.90 -28.52 -9.76
C GLU A 124 19.56 -29.01 -11.05
N TYR A 125 20.83 -28.67 -11.24
CA TYR A 125 21.69 -29.21 -12.29
C TYR A 125 22.57 -30.31 -11.70
#